data_AF-A0A850QAR7-F1
#
_entry.id   AF-A0A850QAR7-F1
#
_cell.length_a   1.000
_cell.length_b   1.000
_cell.length_c   1.000
_cell.angle_alpha   90.00
_cell.angle_beta   90.00
_cell.angle_gamma   90.00
#
_symmetry.space_group_name_H-M   'P 1'
#
loop_
_entity.id
_entity.type
_entity.pdbx_description
1 polymer ?
#
loop_
_entity_poly.entity_id
_entity_poly.type
_entity_poly.pdbx_seq_one_letter_code
_entity_poly.pdbx_strand_id
1 'polypeptide(L)'
;MSNNNTKTLNMEDVNLARQQALQAGKKPTVSLIHQTCGGNTGAIGALLSELSARDDRAMAAFDLPDEFLIAGLSNLNQMWSEAVAKNGAELSDVRAELDALSADRAALQTQLEMQIEENARLSDERHALAERLATADQKLASLEALEAAMDEMQARHDEGLSEAAAKIQAAETVFEAGKATWTERERSLVARLEEAQKTADRYRVQFESFAHRVLDRVGPLAEAG
;
A
#
# COMPACT_ATOMS: atom_id res chain seq x y z
N MET A 1 -107.16 52.86 -36.21
CA MET A 1 -106.91 52.83 -37.66
C MET A 1 -105.58 52.13 -37.89
N SER A 2 -105.60 51.00 -38.59
CA SER A 2 -104.45 50.11 -38.82
C SER A 2 -103.52 50.72 -39.86
N ASN A 3 -102.26 51.00 -39.51
CA ASN A 3 -101.24 51.44 -40.46
C ASN A 3 -100.54 50.20 -41.04
N ASN A 4 -101.17 49.59 -42.05
CA ASN A 4 -100.58 48.50 -42.83
C ASN A 4 -99.54 49.09 -43.78
N ASN A 5 -98.25 49.03 -43.42
CA ASN A 5 -97.18 49.23 -44.40
C ASN A 5 -95.89 48.48 -44.02
N THR A 6 -95.99 47.18 -43.79
CA THR A 6 -94.83 46.29 -43.82
C THR A 6 -94.54 45.91 -45.27
N LYS A 7 -93.75 46.73 -45.96
CA LYS A 7 -93.05 46.28 -47.18
C LYS A 7 -92.01 45.24 -46.74
N THR A 8 -92.28 43.98 -47.01
CA THR A 8 -91.28 42.91 -46.92
C THR A 8 -90.17 43.19 -47.93
N LEU A 9 -88.93 43.29 -47.46
CA LEU A 9 -87.75 43.41 -48.32
C LEU A 9 -87.70 42.20 -49.26
N ASN A 10 -87.69 42.45 -50.57
CA ASN A 10 -87.55 41.39 -51.56
C ASN A 10 -86.15 40.79 -51.44
N MET A 11 -86.08 39.48 -51.23
CA MET A 11 -84.82 38.76 -51.03
C MET A 11 -83.92 38.79 -52.27
N GLU A 12 -84.51 38.97 -53.45
CA GLU A 12 -83.79 39.16 -54.71
C GLU A 12 -82.97 40.46 -54.72
N ASP A 13 -83.51 41.55 -54.15
CA ASP A 13 -82.83 42.85 -54.10
C ASP A 13 -81.65 42.83 -53.11
N VAL A 14 -81.80 42.13 -51.99
CA VAL A 14 -80.72 41.93 -51.00
C VAL A 14 -79.60 41.06 -51.58
N ASN A 15 -79.96 40.01 -52.32
CA ASN A 15 -78.98 39.14 -52.97
C ASN A 15 -78.25 39.85 -54.12
N LEU A 16 -78.94 40.73 -54.87
CA LEU A 16 -78.35 41.55 -55.92
C LEU A 16 -77.34 42.55 -55.35
N ALA A 17 -77.69 43.25 -54.26
CA ALA A 17 -76.77 44.15 -53.56
C ALA A 17 -75.55 43.41 -53.01
N ARG A 18 -75.73 42.18 -52.50
CA ARG A 18 -74.64 41.32 -52.03
C ARG A 18 -73.70 40.90 -53.16
N GLN A 19 -74.23 40.53 -54.32
CA GLN A 19 -73.42 40.15 -55.48
C GLN A 19 -72.63 41.34 -56.05
N GLN A 20 -73.23 42.53 -56.11
CA GLN A 20 -72.55 43.74 -56.56
C GLN A 20 -71.42 44.15 -55.60
N ALA A 21 -71.61 44.01 -54.29
CA ALA A 21 -70.57 44.24 -53.28
C ALA A 21 -69.36 43.33 -53.47
N LEU A 22 -69.61 42.03 -53.66
CA LEU A 22 -68.58 41.02 -53.86
C LEU A 22 -67.83 41.22 -55.17
N GLN A 23 -68.51 41.63 -56.25
CA GLN A 23 -67.86 41.98 -57.53
C GLN A 23 -66.95 43.21 -57.42
N ALA A 24 -67.25 44.15 -56.51
CA ALA A 24 -66.41 45.30 -56.24
C ALA A 24 -65.24 45.00 -55.28
N GLY A 25 -65.00 43.73 -54.94
CA GLY A 25 -63.95 43.31 -54.00
C GLY A 25 -64.21 43.73 -52.55
N LYS A 26 -65.40 44.23 -52.24
CA LYS A 26 -65.79 44.68 -50.90
C LYS A 26 -66.54 43.55 -50.19
N LYS A 27 -66.21 43.30 -48.92
CA LYS A 27 -67.02 42.38 -48.11
C LYS A 27 -68.43 42.98 -47.97
N PRO A 28 -69.51 42.22 -48.23
CA PRO A 28 -70.87 42.73 -48.09
C PRO A 28 -71.15 42.97 -46.60
N THR A 29 -70.93 44.19 -46.16
CA THR A 29 -71.25 44.65 -44.81
C THR A 29 -72.70 45.11 -44.76
N VAL A 30 -73.30 45.04 -43.57
CA VAL A 30 -74.69 45.49 -43.32
C VAL A 30 -74.89 46.95 -43.76
N SER A 31 -73.84 47.78 -43.71
CA SER A 31 -73.84 49.17 -44.18
C SER A 31 -74.08 49.34 -45.68
N LEU A 32 -73.56 48.43 -46.51
CA LEU A 32 -73.70 48.53 -47.97
C LEU A 32 -75.12 48.17 -48.42
N ILE A 33 -75.74 47.19 -47.76
CA ILE A 33 -77.11 46.74 -48.03
C ILE A 33 -78.14 47.84 -47.68
N HIS A 34 -77.84 48.64 -46.65
CA HIS A 34 -78.69 49.74 -46.19
C HIS A 34 -78.70 50.97 -47.13
N GLN A 35 -77.60 51.26 -47.85
CA GLN A 35 -77.57 52.40 -48.79
C GLN A 35 -78.36 52.15 -50.07
N THR A 36 -78.46 50.90 -50.52
CA THR A 36 -79.20 50.52 -51.74
C THR A 36 -80.70 50.35 -51.53
N CYS A 37 -81.14 49.91 -50.36
CA CYS A 37 -82.56 49.71 -50.05
C CYS A 37 -83.10 50.92 -49.27
N GLY A 38 -83.44 51.99 -49.98
CA GLY A 38 -83.87 53.27 -49.41
C GLY A 38 -84.98 53.16 -48.35
N GLY A 39 -84.63 53.53 -47.11
CA GLY A 39 -85.48 54.27 -46.16
C GLY A 39 -86.54 53.49 -45.37
N ASN A 40 -86.27 53.25 -44.08
CA ASN A 40 -87.23 53.62 -43.05
C ASN A 40 -86.54 53.94 -41.70
N THR A 41 -86.74 55.19 -41.27
CA THR A 41 -86.23 55.85 -40.06
C THR A 41 -86.91 55.31 -38.79
N GLY A 42 -86.18 54.55 -37.97
CA GLY A 42 -86.62 54.10 -36.64
C GLY A 42 -85.48 53.45 -35.82
N ALA A 43 -85.79 53.04 -34.58
CA ALA A 43 -84.85 52.50 -33.58
C ALA A 43 -83.93 51.36 -34.08
N ILE A 44 -84.41 50.57 -35.06
CA ILE A 44 -83.63 49.47 -35.66
C ILE A 44 -82.47 50.02 -36.52
N GLY A 45 -82.65 51.12 -37.23
CA GLY A 45 -81.58 51.77 -38.00
C GLY A 45 -80.50 52.38 -37.10
N ALA A 46 -80.91 52.96 -35.96
CA ALA A 46 -79.96 53.46 -34.96
C ALA A 46 -79.16 52.33 -34.30
N LEU A 47 -79.82 51.22 -33.95
CA LEU A 47 -79.15 50.05 -33.38
C LEU A 47 -78.19 49.38 -34.37
N LEU A 48 -78.54 49.30 -35.65
CA LEU A 48 -77.66 48.73 -36.67
C LEU A 48 -76.47 49.64 -37.01
N SER A 49 -76.65 50.97 -37.03
CA SER A 49 -75.54 51.92 -37.12
C SER A 49 -74.63 51.87 -35.90
N GLU A 50 -75.18 51.74 -34.69
CA GLU A 50 -74.39 51.59 -33.46
C GLU A 50 -73.62 50.25 -33.46
N LEU A 51 -74.22 49.18 -33.98
CA LEU A 51 -73.58 47.87 -34.13
C LEU A 51 -72.43 47.93 -35.15
N SER A 52 -72.65 48.56 -36.31
CA SER A 52 -71.59 48.82 -37.30
C SER A 52 -70.46 49.64 -36.69
N ALA A 53 -70.78 50.73 -35.99
CA ALA A 53 -69.79 51.56 -35.33
C ALA A 53 -69.06 50.85 -34.18
N ARG A 54 -69.68 49.85 -33.54
CA ARG A 54 -69.04 48.99 -32.55
C ARG A 54 -68.11 47.97 -33.20
N ASP A 55 -68.53 47.35 -34.29
CA ASP A 55 -67.69 46.43 -35.05
C ASP A 55 -66.49 47.16 -35.66
N ASP A 56 -66.69 48.36 -36.22
CA ASP A 56 -65.60 49.19 -36.74
C ASP A 56 -64.62 49.62 -35.62
N ARG A 57 -65.14 49.96 -34.43
CA ARG A 57 -64.32 50.26 -33.24
C ARG A 57 -63.58 49.03 -32.72
N ALA A 58 -64.20 47.85 -32.76
CA ALA A 58 -63.58 46.59 -32.32
C ALA A 58 -62.49 46.15 -33.30
N MET A 59 -62.72 46.26 -34.60
CA MET A 59 -61.71 46.00 -35.62
C MET A 59 -60.55 46.98 -35.51
N ALA A 60 -60.80 48.28 -35.33
CA ALA A 60 -59.75 49.28 -35.10
C ALA A 60 -58.94 49.06 -33.80
N ALA A 61 -59.53 48.41 -32.79
CA ALA A 61 -58.83 48.05 -31.56
C ALA A 61 -57.88 46.84 -31.73
N PHE A 62 -58.13 46.00 -32.75
CA PHE A 62 -57.30 44.86 -33.12
C PHE A 62 -56.40 45.10 -34.34
N ASP A 63 -56.61 46.22 -35.05
CA ASP A 63 -55.78 46.70 -36.15
C ASP A 63 -54.50 47.34 -35.58
N LEU A 64 -53.66 46.51 -34.97
CA LEU A 64 -52.30 46.91 -34.64
C LEU A 64 -51.56 47.16 -35.96
N PRO A 65 -50.89 48.31 -36.11
CA PRO A 65 -50.08 48.56 -37.29
C PRO A 65 -49.11 47.40 -37.52
N ASP A 66 -48.97 46.94 -38.77
CA ASP A 66 -48.04 45.86 -39.14
C ASP A 66 -46.63 46.10 -38.56
N GLU A 67 -46.21 47.36 -38.47
CA GLU A 67 -44.95 47.79 -37.85
C GLU A 67 -44.80 47.34 -36.38
N PHE A 68 -45.89 47.34 -35.59
CA PHE A 68 -45.88 46.92 -34.19
C PHE A 68 -45.76 45.40 -34.04
N LEU A 69 -46.42 44.64 -34.92
CA LEU A 69 -46.31 43.18 -34.97
C LEU A 69 -44.92 42.74 -35.46
N ILE A 70 -44.40 43.40 -36.49
CA ILE A 70 -43.05 43.17 -37.01
C ILE A 70 -41.99 43.50 -35.96
N ALA A 71 -42.14 44.63 -35.25
CA ALA A 71 -41.23 45.00 -34.15
C ALA A 71 -41.28 43.99 -32.99
N GLY A 72 -42.48 43.53 -32.61
CA GLY A 72 -42.66 42.51 -31.57
C GLY A 72 -42.02 41.17 -31.93
N LEU A 73 -42.23 40.71 -33.17
CA LEU A 73 -41.62 39.48 -33.69
C LEU A 73 -40.10 39.62 -33.84
N SER A 74 -39.60 40.77 -34.28
CA SER A 74 -38.17 41.05 -34.37
C SER A 74 -37.50 41.04 -32.99
N ASN A 75 -38.15 41.65 -31.98
CA ASN A 75 -37.66 41.65 -30.60
C ASN A 75 -37.64 40.23 -30.01
N LEU A 76 -38.71 39.45 -30.21
CA LEU A 76 -38.74 38.05 -29.80
C LEU A 76 -37.64 37.23 -30.49
N ASN A 77 -37.45 37.41 -31.81
CA ASN A 77 -36.41 36.72 -32.57
C ASN A 77 -35.00 37.09 -32.07
N GLN A 78 -34.78 38.35 -31.70
CA GLN A 78 -33.52 38.81 -31.13
C GLN A 78 -33.27 38.21 -29.74
N MET A 79 -34.25 38.26 -28.84
CA MET A 79 -34.15 37.61 -27.53
C MET A 79 -33.88 36.10 -27.64
N TRP A 80 -34.55 35.42 -28.58
CA TRP A 80 -34.35 33.99 -28.80
C TRP A 80 -32.95 33.70 -29.35
N SER A 81 -32.45 34.52 -30.28
CA SER A 81 -31.10 34.40 -30.83
C SER A 81 -30.03 34.62 -29.75
N GLU A 82 -30.20 35.63 -28.90
CA GLU A 82 -29.32 35.91 -27.76
C GLU A 82 -29.32 34.76 -26.75
N ALA A 83 -30.49 34.20 -26.44
CA ALA A 83 -30.60 33.05 -25.54
C ALA A 83 -29.95 31.78 -26.13
N VAL A 84 -30.13 31.51 -27.43
CA VAL A 84 -29.47 30.37 -28.10
C VAL A 84 -27.95 30.55 -28.12
N ALA A 85 -27.46 31.75 -28.41
CA ALA A 85 -26.03 32.05 -28.40
C ALA A 85 -25.43 31.86 -27.00
N LYS A 86 -26.11 32.35 -25.96
CA LYS A 86 -25.69 32.20 -24.56
C LYS A 86 -25.67 30.74 -24.12
N ASN A 87 -26.74 29.99 -24.37
CA ASN A 87 -26.80 28.56 -24.06
C ASN A 87 -25.76 27.76 -24.86
N GLY A 88 -25.49 28.15 -26.10
CA GLY A 88 -24.43 27.55 -26.92
C GLY A 88 -23.04 27.75 -26.33
N ALA A 89 -22.75 28.95 -25.82
CA ALA A 89 -21.50 29.25 -25.13
C ALA A 89 -21.38 28.46 -23.82
N GLU A 90 -22.41 28.49 -22.98
CA GLU A 90 -22.43 27.74 -21.71
C GLU A 90 -22.26 26.22 -21.92
N LEU A 91 -22.91 25.64 -22.94
CA LEU A 91 -22.73 24.23 -23.29
C LEU A 91 -21.32 23.92 -23.80
N SER A 92 -20.70 24.84 -24.54
CA SER A 92 -19.32 24.69 -25.01
C SER A 92 -18.35 24.71 -23.82
N ASP A 93 -18.53 25.63 -22.88
CA ASP A 93 -17.69 25.77 -21.70
C ASP A 93 -17.81 24.53 -20.79
N VAL A 94 -19.05 24.08 -20.51
CA VAL A 94 -19.29 22.86 -19.73
C VAL A 94 -18.68 21.63 -20.40
N ARG A 95 -18.70 21.57 -21.75
CA ARG A 95 -18.07 20.47 -22.48
C ARG A 95 -16.55 20.51 -22.36
N ALA A 96 -15.94 21.69 -22.45
CA ALA A 96 -14.51 21.85 -22.23
C ALA A 96 -14.09 21.47 -20.80
N GLU A 97 -14.88 21.84 -19.79
CA GLU A 97 -14.67 21.45 -18.40
C GLU A 97 -14.79 19.92 -18.21
N LEU A 98 -15.78 19.29 -18.84
CA LEU A 98 -15.96 17.84 -18.79
C LEU A 98 -14.78 17.11 -19.42
N ASP A 99 -14.32 17.59 -20.59
CA ASP A 99 -13.18 17.01 -21.28
C ASP A 99 -11.89 17.15 -20.43
N ALA A 100 -11.67 18.31 -19.81
CA ALA A 100 -10.55 18.54 -18.89
C ALA A 100 -10.61 17.60 -17.66
N LEU A 101 -11.77 17.52 -17.00
CA LEU A 101 -11.98 16.61 -15.86
C LEU A 101 -11.79 15.14 -16.24
N SER A 102 -12.19 14.75 -17.46
CA SER A 102 -11.99 13.40 -17.95
C SER A 102 -10.51 13.07 -18.15
N ALA A 103 -9.73 14.03 -18.66
CA ALA A 103 -8.29 13.89 -18.84
C ALA A 103 -7.57 13.82 -17.48
N ASP A 104 -7.93 14.68 -16.54
CA ASP A 104 -7.39 14.66 -15.17
C ASP A 104 -7.69 13.34 -14.46
N ARG A 105 -8.92 12.83 -14.61
CA ARG A 105 -9.29 11.53 -14.05
C ARG A 105 -8.44 10.40 -14.64
N ALA A 106 -8.21 10.39 -15.95
CA ALA A 106 -7.38 9.37 -16.59
C ALA A 106 -5.91 9.45 -16.12
N ALA A 107 -5.38 10.67 -15.95
CA ALA A 107 -4.04 10.89 -15.43
C ALA A 107 -3.92 10.39 -13.97
N LEU A 108 -4.89 10.69 -13.11
CA LEU A 108 -4.92 10.22 -11.73
C LEU A 108 -5.06 8.70 -11.62
N GLN A 109 -5.86 8.07 -12.50
CA GLN A 109 -5.96 6.62 -12.55
C GLN A 109 -4.63 5.96 -12.91
N THR A 110 -3.92 6.52 -13.90
CA THR A 110 -2.60 6.03 -14.30
C THR A 110 -1.58 6.17 -13.16
N GLN A 111 -1.60 7.30 -12.44
CA GLN A 111 -0.73 7.49 -11.27
C GLN A 111 -1.05 6.51 -10.15
N LEU A 112 -2.33 6.23 -9.91
CA LEU A 112 -2.76 5.26 -8.90
C LEU A 112 -2.29 3.84 -9.26
N GLU A 113 -2.40 3.44 -10.52
CA GLU A 113 -1.91 2.14 -11.01
C GLU A 113 -0.39 2.01 -10.82
N MET A 114 0.39 3.02 -11.19
CA MET A 114 1.84 3.01 -10.95
C MET A 114 2.18 2.91 -9.46
N GLN A 115 1.46 3.63 -8.59
CA GLN A 115 1.69 3.55 -7.14
C GLN A 115 1.32 2.17 -6.57
N ILE A 116 0.27 1.54 -7.09
CA ILE A 116 -0.10 0.18 -6.68
C ILE A 116 1.00 -0.81 -7.08
N GLU A 117 1.51 -0.72 -8.31
CA GLU A 117 2.62 -1.57 -8.77
C GLU A 117 3.90 -1.33 -7.96
N GLU A 118 4.26 -0.08 -7.69
CA GLU A 118 5.43 0.25 -6.87
C GLU A 118 5.27 -0.29 -5.44
N ASN A 119 4.08 -0.15 -4.85
CA ASN A 119 3.81 -0.64 -3.49
C ASN A 119 3.86 -2.18 -3.44
N ALA A 120 3.35 -2.87 -4.47
CA ALA A 120 3.49 -4.31 -4.60
C ALA A 120 4.96 -4.73 -4.66
N ARG A 121 5.77 -4.05 -5.49
CA ARG A 121 7.21 -4.32 -5.59
C ARG A 121 7.94 -4.10 -4.26
N LEU A 122 7.64 -2.99 -3.57
CA LEU A 122 8.21 -2.69 -2.25
C LEU A 122 7.77 -3.71 -1.20
N SER A 123 6.55 -4.22 -1.28
CA SER A 123 6.07 -5.29 -0.40
C SER A 123 6.86 -6.59 -0.61
N ASP A 124 7.11 -6.97 -1.86
CA ASP A 124 7.91 -8.15 -2.20
C ASP A 124 9.36 -7.99 -1.72
N GLU A 125 9.97 -6.81 -1.92
CA GLU A 125 11.30 -6.49 -1.41
C GLU A 125 11.35 -6.59 0.13
N ARG A 126 10.34 -6.08 0.83
CA ARG A 126 10.23 -6.18 2.30
C ARG A 126 10.10 -7.62 2.76
N HIS A 127 9.33 -8.46 2.07
CA HIS A 127 9.24 -9.89 2.39
C HIS A 127 10.57 -10.60 2.20
N ALA A 128 11.25 -10.37 1.08
CA ALA A 128 12.57 -10.95 0.84
C ALA A 128 13.62 -10.51 1.89
N LEU A 129 13.57 -9.25 2.33
CA LEU A 129 14.43 -8.76 3.41
C LEU A 129 14.09 -9.40 4.77
N ALA A 130 12.80 -9.59 5.07
CA ALA A 130 12.37 -10.25 6.31
C ALA A 130 12.84 -11.72 6.37
N GLU A 131 12.77 -12.46 5.26
CA GLU A 131 13.31 -13.82 5.18
C GLU A 131 14.82 -13.84 5.40
N ARG A 132 15.56 -12.93 4.76
CA ARG A 132 17.02 -12.81 4.96
C ARG A 132 17.38 -12.50 6.41
N LEU A 133 16.63 -11.62 7.07
CA LEU A 133 16.81 -11.29 8.48
C LEU A 133 16.60 -12.54 9.36
N ALA A 134 15.50 -13.25 9.18
CA ALA A 134 15.22 -14.49 9.93
C ALA A 134 16.32 -15.54 9.74
N THR A 135 16.85 -15.66 8.52
CA THR A 135 17.97 -16.56 8.21
C THR A 135 19.26 -16.12 8.90
N ALA A 136 19.51 -14.82 8.99
CA ALA A 136 20.67 -14.26 9.67
C ALA A 136 20.57 -14.47 11.20
N ASP A 137 19.39 -14.24 11.78
CA ASP A 137 19.14 -14.49 13.21
C ASP A 137 19.35 -15.97 13.56
N GLN A 138 18.90 -16.90 12.71
CA GLN A 138 19.13 -18.32 12.90
C GLN A 138 20.63 -18.67 12.85
N LYS A 139 21.39 -18.06 11.93
CA LYS A 139 22.85 -18.25 11.87
C LYS A 139 23.54 -17.70 13.10
N LEU A 140 23.11 -16.53 13.58
CA LEU A 140 23.67 -15.92 14.79
C LEU A 140 23.45 -16.82 16.01
N ALA A 141 22.22 -17.32 16.21
CA ALA A 141 21.93 -18.29 17.27
C ALA A 141 22.77 -19.57 17.16
N SER A 142 23.03 -20.06 15.93
CA SER A 142 23.89 -21.23 15.73
C SER A 142 25.36 -20.95 16.05
N LEU A 143 25.85 -19.73 15.82
CA LEU A 143 27.21 -19.32 16.16
C LEU A 143 27.38 -19.17 17.67
N GLU A 144 26.41 -18.55 18.36
CA GLU A 144 26.41 -18.44 19.82
C GLU A 144 26.41 -19.83 20.48
N ALA A 145 25.63 -20.78 19.95
CA ALA A 145 25.64 -22.15 20.44
C ALA A 145 26.99 -22.85 20.21
N LEU A 146 27.67 -22.57 19.10
CA LEU A 146 28.98 -23.13 18.78
C LEU A 146 30.07 -22.54 19.67
N GLU A 147 30.02 -21.23 19.93
CA GLU A 147 30.90 -20.54 20.87
C GLU A 147 30.78 -21.12 22.28
N ALA A 148 29.55 -21.29 22.79
CA ALA A 148 29.32 -21.93 24.08
C ALA A 148 29.87 -23.37 24.15
N ALA A 149 29.74 -24.14 23.06
CA ALA A 149 30.29 -25.49 22.99
C ALA A 149 31.83 -25.50 22.97
N MET A 150 32.46 -24.52 22.30
CA MET A 150 33.91 -24.36 22.31
C MET A 150 34.42 -23.98 23.70
N ASP A 151 33.73 -23.08 24.39
CA ASP A 151 34.08 -22.68 25.76
C ASP A 151 33.98 -23.87 26.73
N GLU A 152 32.92 -24.68 26.62
CA GLU A 152 32.78 -25.88 27.43
C GLU A 152 33.89 -26.91 27.13
N MET A 153 34.21 -27.11 25.85
CA MET A 153 35.30 -28.00 25.45
C MET A 153 36.65 -27.51 26.00
N GLN A 154 36.91 -26.20 25.92
CA GLN A 154 38.12 -25.59 26.44
C GLN A 154 38.22 -25.76 27.96
N ALA A 155 37.13 -25.52 28.69
CA ALA A 155 37.09 -25.72 30.14
C ALA A 155 37.38 -27.19 30.52
N ARG A 156 36.78 -28.15 29.81
CA ARG A 156 37.06 -29.59 30.04
C ARG A 156 38.50 -29.97 29.71
N HIS A 157 39.06 -29.39 28.66
CA HIS A 157 40.45 -29.62 28.28
C HIS A 157 41.40 -29.09 29.35
N ASP A 158 41.17 -27.88 29.85
CA ASP A 158 42.01 -27.25 30.88
C ASP A 158 41.88 -27.98 32.23
N GLU A 159 40.67 -28.45 32.58
CA GLU A 159 40.45 -29.34 33.73
C GLU A 159 41.22 -30.66 33.57
N GLY A 160 41.14 -31.29 32.39
CA GLY A 160 41.85 -32.52 32.08
C GLY A 160 43.38 -32.37 32.14
N LEU A 161 43.91 -31.25 31.65
CA LEU A 161 45.34 -30.91 31.76
C LEU A 161 45.76 -30.69 33.21
N SER A 162 44.94 -29.99 34.00
CA SER A 162 45.18 -29.77 35.43
C SER A 162 45.20 -31.08 36.20
N GLU A 163 44.23 -31.97 35.95
CA GLU A 163 44.17 -33.29 36.59
C GLU A 163 45.37 -34.17 36.17
N ALA A 164 45.74 -34.16 34.88
CA ALA A 164 46.90 -34.90 34.40
C ALA A 164 48.20 -34.38 35.03
N ALA A 165 48.37 -33.06 35.13
CA ALA A 165 49.53 -32.46 35.80
C ALA A 165 49.61 -32.85 37.28
N ALA A 166 48.47 -32.84 37.99
CA ALA A 166 48.42 -33.28 39.38
C ALA A 166 48.79 -34.77 39.54
N LYS A 167 48.33 -35.63 38.63
CA LYS A 167 48.70 -37.06 38.62
C LYS A 167 50.18 -37.28 38.34
N ILE A 168 50.76 -36.54 37.39
CA ILE A 168 52.19 -36.62 37.08
C ILE A 168 52.99 -36.18 38.29
N GLN A 169 52.65 -35.04 38.91
CA GLN A 169 53.34 -34.56 40.10
C GLN A 169 53.25 -35.56 41.26
N ALA A 170 52.08 -36.16 41.49
CA ALA A 170 51.94 -37.22 42.49
C ALA A 170 52.83 -38.43 42.16
N ALA A 171 52.86 -38.88 40.91
CA ALA A 171 53.71 -39.99 40.49
C ALA A 171 55.21 -39.68 40.65
N GLU A 172 55.64 -38.46 40.30
CA GLU A 172 57.02 -38.00 40.48
C GLU A 172 57.43 -37.99 41.95
N THR A 173 56.57 -37.49 42.84
CA THR A 173 56.87 -37.50 44.29
C THR A 173 57.04 -38.91 44.83
N VAL A 174 56.19 -39.85 44.41
CA VAL A 174 56.28 -41.26 44.79
C VAL A 174 57.56 -41.90 44.22
N PHE A 175 57.89 -41.59 42.97
CA PHE A 175 59.10 -42.11 42.32
C PHE A 175 60.38 -41.64 43.03
N GLU A 176 60.49 -40.33 43.32
CA GLU A 176 61.65 -39.78 44.01
C GLU A 176 61.76 -40.30 45.46
N ALA A 177 60.63 -40.47 46.16
CA ALA A 177 60.63 -41.14 47.46
C ALA A 177 61.13 -42.59 47.35
N GLY A 178 60.66 -43.34 46.34
CA GLY A 178 61.12 -44.69 46.04
C GLY A 178 62.63 -44.75 45.80
N LYS A 179 63.16 -43.85 44.97
CA LYS A 179 64.59 -43.71 44.68
C LYS A 179 65.41 -43.41 45.95
N ALA A 180 64.92 -42.52 46.81
CA ALA A 180 65.56 -42.24 48.09
C ALA A 180 65.64 -43.49 48.99
N THR A 181 64.53 -44.24 49.12
CA THR A 181 64.52 -45.48 49.92
C THR A 181 65.44 -46.56 49.35
N TRP A 182 65.52 -46.68 48.02
CA TRP A 182 66.44 -47.59 47.35
C TRP A 182 67.89 -47.22 47.65
N THR A 183 68.23 -45.94 47.50
CA THR A 183 69.58 -45.42 47.77
C THR A 183 70.00 -45.65 49.22
N GLU A 184 69.08 -45.52 50.19
CA GLU A 184 69.33 -45.85 51.60
C GLU A 184 69.60 -47.35 51.81
N ARG A 185 68.79 -48.21 51.17
CA ARG A 185 68.98 -49.67 51.23
C ARG A 185 70.32 -50.09 50.64
N GLU A 186 70.68 -49.52 49.49
CA GLU A 186 71.97 -49.76 48.84
C GLU A 186 73.14 -49.39 49.75
N ARG A 187 73.11 -48.20 50.36
CA ARG A 187 74.12 -47.78 51.36
C ARG A 187 74.20 -48.75 52.54
N SER A 188 73.06 -49.20 53.06
CA SER A 188 73.02 -50.18 54.15
C SER A 188 73.61 -51.53 53.77
N LEU A 189 73.33 -52.02 52.56
CA LEU A 189 73.87 -53.28 52.06
C LEU A 189 75.39 -53.20 51.85
N VAL A 190 75.89 -52.11 51.26
CA VAL A 190 77.32 -51.86 51.11
C VAL A 190 78.02 -51.85 52.47
N ALA A 191 77.48 -51.13 53.46
CA ALA A 191 78.04 -51.11 54.81
C ALA A 191 78.08 -52.50 55.48
N ARG A 192 77.05 -53.32 55.29
CA ARG A 192 77.03 -54.71 55.79
C ARG A 192 78.07 -55.59 55.10
N LEU A 193 78.26 -55.43 53.79
CA LEU A 193 79.28 -56.15 53.03
C LEU A 193 80.69 -55.75 53.49
N GLU A 194 80.95 -54.47 53.71
CA GLU A 194 82.23 -53.99 54.25
C GLU A 194 82.52 -54.56 55.65
N GLU A 195 81.54 -54.62 56.54
CA GLU A 195 81.72 -55.18 57.88
C GLU A 195 81.92 -56.71 57.85
N ALA A 196 81.19 -57.41 56.99
CA ALA A 196 81.39 -58.83 56.76
C ALA A 196 82.81 -59.11 56.23
N GLN A 197 83.30 -58.28 55.29
CA GLN A 197 84.65 -58.38 54.74
C GLN A 197 85.72 -58.15 55.82
N LYS A 198 85.59 -57.09 56.62
CA LYS A 198 86.48 -56.83 57.77
C LYS A 198 86.51 -58.00 58.74
N THR A 199 85.36 -58.60 59.00
CA THR A 199 85.23 -59.76 59.89
C THR A 199 85.91 -61.00 59.30
N ALA A 200 85.71 -61.26 58.01
CA ALA A 200 86.40 -62.34 57.30
C ALA A 200 87.93 -62.15 57.30
N ASP A 201 88.41 -60.92 57.08
CA ASP A 201 89.82 -60.57 57.13
C ASP A 201 90.41 -60.78 58.54
N ARG A 202 89.68 -60.40 59.61
CA ARG A 202 90.09 -60.71 60.99
C ARG A 202 90.21 -62.21 61.23
N TYR A 203 89.23 -63.00 60.80
CA TYR A 203 89.29 -64.46 60.93
C TYR A 203 90.46 -65.03 60.13
N ARG A 204 90.70 -64.57 58.90
CA ARG A 204 91.85 -64.99 58.08
C ARG A 204 93.16 -64.78 58.83
N VAL A 205 93.40 -63.56 59.35
CA VAL A 205 94.62 -63.25 60.13
C VAL A 205 94.74 -64.13 61.37
N GLN A 206 93.63 -64.39 62.07
CA GLN A 206 93.62 -65.29 63.24
C GLN A 206 93.97 -66.73 62.86
N PHE A 207 93.40 -67.24 61.76
CA PHE A 207 93.70 -68.57 61.23
C PHE A 207 95.15 -68.68 60.79
N GLU A 208 95.69 -67.71 60.05
CA GLU A 208 97.10 -67.66 59.65
C GLU A 208 98.02 -67.66 60.88
N SER A 209 97.72 -66.83 61.87
CA SER A 209 98.47 -66.76 63.14
C SER A 209 98.38 -68.05 63.97
N PHE A 210 97.24 -68.74 63.93
CA PHE A 210 97.08 -70.05 64.56
C PHE A 210 97.86 -71.13 63.81
N ALA A 211 97.77 -71.15 62.48
CA ALA A 211 98.51 -72.08 61.62
C ALA A 211 100.02 -71.93 61.81
N HIS A 212 100.54 -70.70 61.84
CA HIS A 212 101.96 -70.43 62.16
C HIS A 212 102.34 -70.95 63.55
N ARG A 213 101.53 -70.69 64.58
CA ARG A 213 101.80 -71.23 65.94
C ARG A 213 101.77 -72.75 66.01
N VAL A 214 100.90 -73.42 65.25
CA VAL A 214 100.87 -74.89 65.18
C VAL A 214 102.10 -75.40 64.45
N LEU A 215 102.46 -74.81 63.31
CA LEU A 215 103.64 -75.18 62.54
C LEU A 215 104.94 -74.97 63.34
N ASP A 216 105.08 -73.87 64.09
CA ASP A 216 106.23 -73.62 64.97
C ASP A 216 106.34 -74.64 66.11
N ARG A 217 105.22 -75.23 66.52
CA ARG A 217 105.17 -76.21 67.62
C ARG A 217 105.35 -77.65 67.15
N VAL A 218 104.95 -77.95 65.91
CA VAL A 218 105.03 -79.29 65.29
C VAL A 218 106.28 -79.45 64.45
N GLY A 219 106.83 -78.38 63.86
CA GLY A 219 108.08 -78.39 63.10
C GLY A 219 109.27 -79.01 63.87
N PRO A 220 109.50 -78.64 65.14
CA PRO A 220 110.54 -79.26 65.97
C PRO A 220 110.28 -80.73 66.32
N LEU A 221 109.02 -81.18 66.26
CA LEU A 221 108.63 -82.58 66.52
C LEU A 221 108.71 -83.44 65.26
N ALA A 222 108.56 -82.84 64.07
CA ALA A 222 108.73 -83.51 62.79
C ALA A 222 110.20 -83.70 62.40
N GLU A 223 111.10 -82.85 62.91
CA GLU A 223 112.57 -82.98 62.74
C GLU A 223 113.24 -83.88 63.81
N ALA A 224 112.50 -84.34 64.81
CA ALA A 224 112.99 -85.16 65.93
C ALA A 224 112.55 -86.65 65.87
N GLY A 225 112.01 -87.10 64.74
CA GLY A 225 111.79 -88.51 64.41
C GLY A 225 112.71 -88.96 63.28
#